data_AF-A0A2K3JXY8-F1
#
_entry.id   AF-A0A2K3JXY8-F1
#
_cell.length_a   1.000
_cell.length_b   1.000
_cell.length_c   1.000
_cell.angle_alpha   90.00
_cell.angle_beta   90.00
_cell.angle_gamma   90.00
#
_symmetry.space_group_name_H-M   'P 1'
#
loop_
_entity.id
_entity.type
_entity.pdbx_description
1 polymer ?
#
loop_
_entity_poly.entity_id
_entity_poly.type
_entity_poly.pdbx_seq_one_letter_code
_entity_poly.pdbx_strand_id
1 'polypeptide(L)'
;MMDKNSRPNKGKGVQCHDCESYGHVKAECPTFLKIKRGGMSPTYSDKNSERECDDNTAKRVMAFTGKYDSDNESYDGEVTYEELADSYRELYFQSEEICRVIEKQKVTINHMKAEKIENMSKMDELQKKVNYLTSDLDEAKEVKKN
;
A
#
# COMPACT_ATOMS: atom_id res chain seq x y z
N MET A 1 -26.00 11.04 19.61
CA MET A 1 -26.24 10.64 18.20
C MET A 1 -24.90 10.68 17.50
N MET A 2 -24.41 9.57 16.95
CA MET A 2 -23.11 9.52 16.28
C MET A 2 -23.32 9.53 14.78
N ASP A 3 -22.80 10.56 14.10
CA ASP A 3 -22.81 10.69 12.64
C ASP A 3 -21.89 9.64 12.01
N LYS A 4 -22.51 8.64 11.39
CA LYS A 4 -21.86 7.58 10.61
C LYS A 4 -21.71 8.01 9.16
N ASN A 5 -20.80 8.93 8.82
CA ASN A 5 -20.36 9.04 7.41
C ASN A 5 -19.04 9.80 7.16
N SER A 6 -17.92 9.29 7.68
CA SER A 6 -16.62 9.59 7.05
C SER A 6 -16.04 8.31 6.46
N ARG A 7 -16.55 7.95 5.27
CA ARG A 7 -15.90 6.93 4.43
C ARG A 7 -14.75 7.62 3.69
N PRO A 8 -13.50 7.18 3.82
CA PRO A 8 -12.43 7.66 2.96
C PRO A 8 -12.80 7.33 1.51
N ASN A 9 -12.62 8.31 0.63
CA ASN A 9 -13.05 8.33 -0.76
C ASN A 9 -12.22 7.36 -1.62
N LYS A 10 -12.32 6.06 -1.34
CA LYS A 10 -11.48 4.98 -1.89
C LYS A 10 -11.75 4.64 -3.37
N GLY A 11 -12.54 5.45 -4.08
CA GLY A 11 -12.98 5.17 -5.46
C GLY A 11 -12.71 6.28 -6.48
N LYS A 12 -12.10 7.40 -6.08
CA LYS A 12 -11.74 8.48 -7.01
C LYS A 12 -10.24 8.37 -7.31
N GLY A 13 -9.86 8.36 -8.58
CA GLY A 13 -8.46 8.30 -9.02
C GLY A 13 -7.65 9.51 -8.57
N VAL A 14 -6.44 9.70 -9.10
CA VAL A 14 -5.63 10.89 -8.78
C VAL A 14 -6.38 12.19 -9.16
N GLN A 15 -6.44 13.16 -8.26
CA GLN A 15 -7.06 14.46 -8.51
C GLN A 15 -6.04 15.43 -9.10
N CYS A 16 -6.38 16.08 -10.21
CA CYS A 16 -5.58 17.16 -10.77
C CYS A 16 -5.89 18.46 -10.01
N HIS A 17 -4.88 19.10 -9.43
CA HIS A 17 -5.07 20.37 -8.71
C HIS A 17 -5.32 21.57 -9.63
N ASP A 18 -4.95 21.51 -10.91
CA ASP A 18 -5.11 22.64 -11.84
C ASP A 18 -6.52 22.70 -12.48
N CYS A 19 -7.27 21.59 -12.46
CA CYS A 19 -8.63 21.55 -13.01
C CYS A 19 -9.65 20.81 -12.13
N GLU A 20 -9.23 20.41 -10.93
CA GLU A 20 -10.01 19.71 -9.88
C GLU A 20 -10.66 18.38 -10.31
N SER A 21 -10.48 17.95 -11.55
CA SER A 21 -10.99 16.68 -12.07
C SER A 21 -10.12 15.50 -11.69
N TYR A 22 -10.72 14.31 -11.65
CA TYR A 22 -10.06 13.07 -11.29
C TYR A 22 -9.66 12.27 -12.53
N GLY A 23 -8.56 11.52 -12.45
CA GLY A 23 -8.13 10.55 -13.46
C GLY A 23 -6.88 10.92 -14.26
N HIS A 24 -6.21 12.04 -13.97
CA HIS A 24 -4.94 12.41 -14.60
C HIS A 24 -4.05 13.23 -13.66
N VAL A 25 -2.74 13.18 -13.90
CA VAL A 25 -1.75 14.01 -13.18
C VAL A 25 -1.53 15.35 -13.89
N LYS A 26 -0.93 16.32 -13.20
CA LYS A 26 -0.63 17.67 -13.73
C LYS A 26 0.02 17.68 -15.12
N ALA A 27 0.95 16.75 -15.37
CA ALA A 27 1.65 16.65 -16.66
C ALA A 27 0.73 16.34 -17.86
N GLU A 28 -0.42 15.72 -17.60
CA GLU A 28 -1.40 15.29 -18.60
C GLU A 28 -2.62 16.23 -18.65
N CYS A 29 -2.69 17.21 -17.74
CA CYS A 29 -3.84 18.10 -17.64
C CYS A 29 -3.95 19.01 -18.88
N PRO A 30 -5.07 18.99 -19.63
CA PRO A 30 -5.26 19.85 -20.79
C PRO A 30 -5.14 21.34 -20.46
N THR A 31 -5.58 21.75 -19.26
CA THR A 31 -5.48 23.14 -18.78
C THR A 31 -4.03 23.54 -18.57
N PHE A 32 -3.25 22.69 -17.89
CA PHE A 32 -1.82 22.93 -17.67
C PHE A 32 -1.03 22.91 -18.99
N LEU A 33 -1.34 21.98 -19.90
CA LEU A 33 -0.70 21.88 -21.20
C LEU A 33 -1.02 23.07 -22.11
N LYS A 34 -2.24 23.62 -22.05
CA LYS A 34 -2.60 24.86 -22.76
C LYS A 34 -1.79 26.06 -22.26
N ILE A 35 -1.57 26.16 -20.95
CA ILE A 35 -0.74 27.20 -20.34
C ILE A 35 0.73 27.04 -20.77
N LYS A 36 1.28 25.82 -20.74
CA LYS A 36 2.66 25.53 -21.18
C LYS A 36 2.87 25.77 -22.68
N ARG A 37 1.85 25.55 -23.51
CA ARG A 37 1.93 25.71 -24.97
C ARG A 37 1.69 27.17 -25.42
N GLY A 38 1.10 28.01 -24.57
CA GLY A 38 0.93 29.46 -24.78
C GLY A 38 2.00 30.35 -24.14
N GLY A 39 2.79 29.82 -23.21
CA GLY A 39 3.97 30.49 -22.65
C GLY A 39 5.20 30.24 -23.52
N MET A 40 5.83 31.32 -23.99
CA MET A 40 7.02 31.29 -24.85
C MET A 40 8.06 30.27 -24.36
N SER A 41 8.49 29.39 -25.26
CA SER A 41 9.64 28.52 -25.05
C SER A 41 10.87 29.38 -24.71
N PRO A 42 11.65 29.08 -23.66
CA PRO A 42 12.87 29.83 -23.37
C PRO A 42 13.88 29.60 -24.50
N THR A 43 13.97 30.54 -25.43
CA THR A 43 15.07 30.59 -26.39
C THR A 43 16.28 31.13 -25.65
N TYR A 44 17.16 30.24 -25.19
CA TYR A 44 18.51 30.62 -24.78
C TYR A 44 19.24 31.13 -26.04
N SER A 45 19.34 32.45 -26.19
CA SER A 45 20.25 33.09 -27.14
C SER A 45 21.26 33.90 -26.33
N ASP A 46 22.40 33.28 -26.06
CA ASP A 46 23.57 33.92 -25.49
C ASP A 46 24.17 34.87 -26.52
N LYS A 47 23.70 36.13 -26.52
CA LYS A 47 24.45 37.29 -27.02
C LYS A 47 24.12 38.52 -26.18
N ASN A 48 25.11 38.88 -25.36
CA ASN A 48 25.26 40.13 -24.64
C ASN A 48 24.80 41.34 -25.48
N SER A 49 23.80 42.08 -25.01
CA SER A 49 23.60 43.47 -25.41
C SER A 49 23.04 44.26 -24.24
N GLU A 50 23.88 45.15 -23.73
CA GLU A 50 23.60 46.17 -22.72
C GLU A 50 22.37 46.98 -23.14
N ARG A 51 21.29 46.95 -22.35
CA ARG A 51 20.16 47.87 -22.51
C ARG A 51 19.65 48.31 -21.15
N GLU A 52 19.28 49.58 -21.15
CA GLU A 52 19.14 50.49 -20.02
C GLU A 52 18.16 50.01 -18.94
N CYS A 53 18.52 50.33 -17.69
CA CYS A 53 17.70 50.09 -16.50
C CYS A 53 16.43 50.95 -16.58
N ASP A 54 15.36 50.39 -17.15
CA ASP A 54 14.02 50.94 -17.03
C ASP A 54 13.54 50.77 -15.58
N ASP A 55 13.39 51.90 -14.87
CA ASP A 55 12.83 52.08 -13.52
C ASP A 55 11.47 51.37 -13.33
N ASN A 56 10.80 51.01 -14.44
CA ASN A 56 9.56 50.25 -14.44
C ASN A 56 9.75 48.74 -14.12
N THR A 57 10.97 48.22 -14.23
CA THR A 57 11.30 46.82 -13.88
C THR A 57 11.35 46.64 -12.36
N ALA A 58 11.94 47.60 -11.64
CA ALA A 58 12.01 47.60 -10.19
C ALA A 58 10.62 47.66 -9.52
N LYS A 59 9.69 48.43 -10.11
CA LYS A 59 8.30 48.54 -9.62
C LYS A 59 7.48 47.26 -9.78
N ARG A 60 7.72 46.46 -10.84
CA ARG A 60 7.06 45.15 -11.01
C ARG A 60 7.62 44.08 -10.06
N VAL A 61 8.91 44.13 -9.76
CA VAL A 61 9.55 43.19 -8.81
C VAL A 61 9.01 43.41 -7.39
N MET A 62 8.73 44.66 -7.01
CA MET A 62 8.20 44.98 -5.70
C MET A 62 6.74 44.50 -5.49
N ALA A 63 5.91 44.50 -6.54
CA ALA A 63 4.54 43.98 -6.47
C ALA A 63 4.47 42.45 -6.28
N PHE A 64 5.54 41.73 -6.64
CA PHE A 64 5.64 40.29 -6.43
C PHE A 64 6.24 39.91 -5.07
N THR A 65 6.82 40.89 -4.36
CA THR A 65 7.42 40.67 -3.05
C THR A 65 6.40 41.07 -1.98
N GLY A 66 5.40 40.23 -1.77
CA GLY A 66 4.53 40.34 -0.61
C GLY A 66 5.37 40.24 0.65
N LYS A 67 5.26 41.22 1.56
CA LYS A 67 5.80 41.06 2.90
C LYS A 67 5.03 39.93 3.57
N TYR A 68 5.72 38.84 3.84
CA TYR A 68 5.21 37.76 4.68
C TYR A 68 5.46 38.17 6.12
N ASP A 69 4.49 38.86 6.73
CA ASP A 69 4.44 39.02 8.18
C ASP A 69 4.06 37.65 8.74
N SER A 70 5.09 36.86 9.00
CA SER A 70 4.97 35.53 9.58
C SER A 70 4.64 35.63 11.07
N ASP A 71 3.45 36.11 11.43
CA ASP A 71 2.79 35.65 12.65
C ASP A 71 2.22 34.24 12.36
N ASN A 72 3.14 33.31 12.10
CA ASN A 72 2.82 31.89 12.00
C ASN A 72 3.03 31.24 13.37
N GLU A 73 2.18 31.63 14.33
CA GLU A 73 1.88 30.78 15.49
C GLU A 73 0.84 29.73 15.05
N SER A 74 1.15 28.98 13.99
CA SER A 74 0.50 27.69 13.75
C SER A 74 1.43 26.66 14.31
N TYR A 75 1.35 26.48 15.63
CA TYR A 75 1.92 25.35 16.34
C TYR A 75 1.28 24.07 15.80
N ASP A 76 1.80 23.57 14.69
CA ASP A 76 1.58 22.20 14.23
C ASP A 76 2.42 21.33 15.17
N GLY A 77 1.78 20.69 16.14
CA GLY A 77 2.45 19.98 17.22
C GLY A 77 3.42 18.92 16.70
N GLU A 78 4.70 19.29 16.59
CA GLU A 78 5.77 18.38 16.21
C GLU A 78 5.89 17.27 17.26
N VAL A 79 5.73 16.01 16.83
CA VAL A 79 5.98 14.84 17.66
C VAL A 79 7.41 14.92 18.15
N THR A 80 7.60 14.86 19.46
CA THR A 80 8.92 14.95 20.06
C THR A 80 9.76 13.73 19.66
N TYR A 81 11.08 13.91 19.57
CA TYR A 81 11.98 12.80 19.28
C TYR A 81 11.84 11.64 20.29
N GLU A 82 11.51 11.96 21.54
CA GLU A 82 11.25 11.00 22.61
C GLU A 82 10.00 10.16 22.33
N GLU A 83 8.87 10.80 22.00
CA GLU A 83 7.64 10.09 21.60
C GLU A 83 7.86 9.18 20.37
N LEU A 84 8.68 9.64 19.41
CA LEU A 84 9.04 8.83 18.26
C LEU A 84 9.89 7.62 18.66
N ALA A 85 10.89 7.80 19.54
CA ALA A 85 11.73 6.71 20.04
C ALA A 85 10.91 5.69 20.84
N ASP A 86 9.92 6.13 21.61
CA ASP A 86 9.01 5.27 22.37
C ASP A 86 8.16 4.40 21.44
N SER A 87 7.55 5.02 20.43
CA SER A 87 6.75 4.29 19.44
C SER A 87 7.57 3.26 18.67
N TYR A 88 8.83 3.57 18.34
CA TYR A 88 9.72 2.63 17.65
C TYR A 88 10.09 1.43 18.54
N ARG A 89 10.36 1.68 19.83
CA ARG A 89 10.64 0.60 20.80
C ARG A 89 9.44 -0.32 20.95
N GLU A 90 8.24 0.24 21.10
CA GLU A 90 7.02 -0.55 21.19
C GLU A 90 6.78 -1.40 19.94
N LEU A 91 6.92 -0.80 18.76
CA LEU A 91 6.79 -1.52 17.49
C LEU A 91 7.82 -2.65 17.35
N TYR A 92 9.06 -2.41 17.79
CA TYR A 92 10.11 -3.42 17.79
C TYR A 92 9.74 -4.62 18.66
N PHE A 93 9.28 -4.38 19.90
CA PHE A 93 8.83 -5.47 20.78
C PHE A 93 7.65 -6.24 20.18
N GLN A 94 6.66 -5.54 19.62
CA GLN A 94 5.52 -6.19 18.96
C GLN A 94 5.99 -7.06 17.77
N SER A 95 6.95 -6.57 17.00
CA SER A 95 7.54 -7.33 15.88
C SER A 95 8.23 -8.61 16.35
N GLU A 96 9.02 -8.55 17.42
CA GLU A 96 9.68 -9.71 18.02
C GLU A 96 8.67 -10.75 18.52
N GLU A 97 7.62 -10.30 19.21
CA GLU A 97 6.53 -11.15 19.68
C GLU A 97 5.83 -11.88 18.51
N ILE A 98 5.55 -11.15 17.43
CA ILE A 98 4.94 -11.71 16.21
C ILE A 98 5.86 -12.77 15.58
N CYS A 99 7.15 -12.50 15.44
CA CYS A 99 8.12 -13.47 14.91
C CYS A 99 8.12 -14.77 15.73
N ARG A 100 8.15 -14.66 17.06
CA ARG A 100 8.10 -15.82 17.95
C ARG A 100 6.82 -16.63 17.80
N VAL A 101 5.68 -15.98 17.61
CA VAL A 101 4.40 -16.66 17.36
C VAL A 101 4.42 -17.37 16.01
N ILE A 102 4.94 -16.73 14.96
CA ILE A 102 5.06 -17.31 13.62
C ILE A 102 5.92 -18.59 13.65
N GLU A 103 7.03 -18.59 14.38
CA GLU A 103 7.89 -19.76 14.50
C GLU A 103 7.18 -20.94 15.18
N LYS A 104 6.47 -20.67 16.29
CA LYS A 104 5.66 -21.70 16.98
C LYS A 104 4.57 -22.27 16.08
N GLN A 105 3.87 -21.40 15.34
CA GLN A 105 2.85 -21.81 14.38
C GLN A 105 3.45 -22.66 13.26
N LYS A 106 4.62 -22.28 12.72
CA LYS A 106 5.31 -23.03 11.66
C LYS A 106 5.66 -24.44 12.11
N VAL A 107 6.17 -24.62 13.32
CA VAL A 107 6.46 -25.95 13.91
C VAL A 107 5.17 -26.78 14.01
N THR A 108 4.10 -26.18 14.54
CA THR A 108 2.80 -26.86 14.70
C THR A 108 2.22 -27.30 13.36
N ILE A 109 2.26 -26.43 12.34
CA ILE A 109 1.78 -26.74 11.00
C ILE A 109 2.58 -27.89 10.39
N ASN A 110 3.90 -27.89 10.54
CA ASN A 110 4.74 -28.97 10.01
C ASN A 110 4.44 -30.31 10.69
N HIS A 111 4.24 -30.30 12.01
CA HIS A 111 3.83 -31.47 12.76
C HIS A 111 2.49 -32.03 12.26
N MET A 112 1.45 -31.18 12.17
CA MET A 112 0.13 -31.58 11.66
C MET A 112 0.18 -32.09 10.21
N LYS A 113 1.03 -31.50 9.37
CA LYS A 113 1.25 -31.98 7.99
C LYS A 113 1.84 -33.39 7.96
N ALA A 114 2.82 -33.67 8.83
CA ALA A 114 3.42 -35.00 8.92
C ALA A 114 2.40 -36.03 9.43
N GLU A 115 1.66 -35.70 10.49
CA GLU A 115 0.62 -36.57 11.04
C GLU A 115 -0.49 -36.86 10.01
N LYS A 116 -0.89 -35.85 9.22
CA LYS A 116 -1.84 -36.03 8.11
C LYS A 116 -1.33 -37.06 7.09
N ILE A 117 -0.06 -36.97 6.70
CA ILE A 117 0.53 -37.92 5.74
C ILE A 117 0.51 -39.34 6.31
N GLU A 118 0.93 -39.51 7.56
CA GLU A 118 0.90 -40.81 8.24
C GLU A 118 -0.52 -41.39 8.32
N ASN A 119 -1.50 -40.56 8.69
CA ASN A 119 -2.90 -40.97 8.78
C ASN A 119 -3.48 -41.33 7.41
N MET A 120 -3.10 -40.62 6.34
CA MET A 120 -3.49 -40.99 4.98
C MET A 120 -2.93 -42.37 4.59
N SER A 121 -1.66 -42.66 4.88
CA SER A 121 -1.08 -43.99 4.60
C SER A 121 -1.79 -45.11 5.36
N LYS A 122 -2.11 -44.90 6.65
CA LYS A 122 -2.90 -45.86 7.44
C LYS A 122 -4.30 -46.09 6.85
N MET A 123 -4.94 -45.02 6.37
CA MET A 123 -6.25 -45.11 5.71
C MET A 123 -6.18 -45.96 4.45
N ASP A 124 -5.15 -45.77 3.62
CA ASP A 124 -4.95 -46.56 2.40
C ASP A 124 -4.73 -48.06 2.71
N GLU A 125 -3.95 -48.37 3.76
CA GLU A 125 -3.75 -49.76 4.20
C GLU A 125 -5.03 -50.41 4.69
N LEU A 126 -5.82 -49.69 5.50
CA LEU A 126 -7.11 -50.16 5.97
C LEU A 126 -8.08 -50.36 4.81
N GLN A 127 -8.10 -49.44 3.84
CA GLN A 127 -8.93 -49.55 2.64
C GLN A 127 -8.59 -50.81 1.84
N LYS A 128 -7.29 -51.12 1.66
CA LYS A 128 -6.85 -52.36 1.03
C LYS A 128 -7.36 -53.59 1.78
N LYS A 129 -7.22 -53.63 3.11
CA LYS A 129 -7.71 -54.75 3.94
C LYS A 129 -9.22 -54.92 3.83
N VAL A 130 -9.98 -53.83 3.86
CA VAL A 130 -11.44 -53.85 3.66
C VAL A 130 -11.80 -54.48 2.32
N ASN A 131 -11.11 -54.08 1.24
CA ASN A 131 -11.37 -54.63 -0.09
C ASN A 131 -11.08 -56.14 -0.16
N TYR A 132 -9.96 -56.60 0.42
CA TYR A 132 -9.65 -58.04 0.48
C TYR A 132 -10.72 -58.83 1.24
N LEU A 133 -11.07 -58.39 2.46
CA LEU A 133 -12.09 -59.07 3.26
C LEU A 133 -13.46 -59.06 2.61
N THR A 134 -13.79 -58.01 1.84
CA THR A 134 -15.03 -57.93 1.08
C THR A 134 -15.06 -58.99 -0.02
N SER A 135 -13.95 -59.15 -0.76
CA SER A 135 -13.80 -60.19 -1.80
C SER A 135 -13.96 -61.59 -1.19
N ASP A 136 -13.23 -61.89 -0.11
CA ASP A 136 -13.27 -63.19 0.58
C ASP A 136 -14.70 -63.51 1.06
N LEU A 137 -15.42 -62.51 1.58
CA LEU A 137 -16.81 -62.68 2.01
C LEU A 137 -17.76 -62.98 0.84
N ASP A 138 -17.56 -62.35 -0.31
CA ASP A 138 -18.40 -62.58 -1.48
C ASP A 138 -18.14 -63.97 -2.07
N GLU A 139 -16.87 -64.40 -2.16
CA GLU A 139 -16.51 -65.77 -2.56
C GLU A 139 -17.15 -66.82 -1.63
N ALA A 140 -17.07 -66.61 -0.31
CA ALA A 140 -17.65 -67.52 0.67
C ALA A 140 -19.18 -67.60 0.61
N LYS A 141 -19.87 -66.52 0.19
CA LYS A 141 -21.33 -66.53 -0.03
C LYS A 141 -21.70 -67.34 -1.28
N GLU A 142 -20.96 -67.19 -2.36
CA GLU A 142 -21.21 -67.93 -3.60
C GLU A 142 -21.00 -69.44 -3.40
N VAL A 143 -19.97 -69.85 -2.65
CA VAL A 143 -19.73 -71.27 -2.32
C VAL A 143 -20.87 -71.89 -1.51
N LYS A 144 -21.51 -71.12 -0.61
CA LYS A 144 -22.63 -71.62 0.21
C LYS A 144 -23.96 -71.72 -0.55
N LYS A 145 -24.05 -71.14 -1.76
CA LYS A 145 -25.27 -71.11 -2.57
C LYS A 145 -25.35 -72.30 -3.55
N ASN A 146 -24.22 -72.96 -3.82
CA ASN A 146 -24.11 -74.18 -4.60
C ASN A 146 -24.18 -75.43 -3.71
#